data_AF-A0A7X3LGP2-F1
#
_entry.id   AF-A0A7X3LGP2-F1
#
_cell.length_a   1.000
_cell.length_b   1.000
_cell.length_c   1.000
_cell.angle_alpha   90.00
_cell.angle_beta   90.00
_cell.angle_gamma   90.00
#
_symmetry.space_group_name_H-M   'P 1'
#
loop_
_entity.id
_entity.type
_entity.pdbx_description
1 polymer ?
#
loop_
_entity_poly.entity_id
_entity_poly.type
_entity_poly.pdbx_seq_one_letter_code
_entity_poly.pdbx_strand_id
1 'polypeptide(L)'
;MKSNNLSIVLYLTLIVVILSGCNNVTPAKSKENALEYLKKQKYTDVMKVLDKEVEKYIEMSKDPTVYNYKLDLPEDLKQKIDLYNYASSLNSKENEDYTSALDSLEYLDPIPGIITKEELAKYEQELHKLNPKYLSFKQRANGEVYEDPIEKQKKIDELKLKEEKEREERVKASNEADKNPYSPQIGMTKDQVLASTWGKPKNINRTKTATLTHEQWVYGSNRYLYFDNGILTTIQD
;
A
#
# COMPACT_ATOMS: atom_id res chain seq x y z
N MET A 1 -76.75 -13.97 56.66
CA MET A 1 -76.11 -12.64 56.64
C MET A 1 -75.57 -12.45 55.23
N LYS A 2 -75.91 -11.38 54.47
CA LYS A 2 -75.26 -10.05 54.46
C LYS A 2 -73.72 -10.19 54.50
N SER A 3 -72.89 -9.62 53.63
CA SER A 3 -73.01 -8.52 52.63
C SER A 3 -71.69 -8.46 51.82
N ASN A 4 -71.53 -7.91 50.61
CA ASN A 4 -72.40 -7.22 49.63
C ASN A 4 -71.69 -7.21 48.23
N ASN A 5 -72.35 -6.72 47.17
CA ASN A 5 -71.69 -6.29 45.92
C ASN A 5 -70.94 -4.96 46.12
N LEU A 6 -69.81 -4.74 45.44
CA LEU A 6 -69.35 -3.39 45.08
C LEU A 6 -68.57 -3.38 43.76
N SER A 7 -69.00 -2.51 42.84
CA SER A 7 -68.44 -2.30 41.50
C SER A 7 -67.25 -1.32 41.50
N ILE A 8 -66.76 -0.94 40.30
CA ILE A 8 -65.85 0.20 39.99
C ILE A 8 -64.35 -0.18 40.18
N VAL A 9 -63.41 0.00 39.23
CA VAL A 9 -63.26 0.92 38.08
C VAL A 9 -62.90 0.18 36.77
N LEU A 10 -63.38 0.72 35.64
CA LEU A 10 -62.95 0.35 34.29
C LEU A 10 -61.59 0.98 33.94
N TYR A 11 -60.50 0.20 33.83
CA TYR A 11 -59.23 0.68 33.25
C TYR A 11 -59.05 0.16 31.83
N LEU A 12 -59.76 0.81 30.90
CA LEU A 12 -59.43 0.78 29.48
C LEU A 12 -58.13 1.58 29.27
N THR A 13 -56.98 0.93 29.45
CA THR A 13 -55.72 1.45 28.95
C THR A 13 -55.74 1.40 27.43
N LEU A 14 -56.20 2.49 26.83
CA LEU A 14 -56.08 2.77 25.40
C LEU A 14 -54.59 2.76 25.04
N ILE A 15 -54.06 1.59 24.66
CA ILE A 15 -52.76 1.49 24.01
C ILE A 15 -52.93 2.13 22.64
N VAL A 16 -52.66 3.44 22.59
CA VAL A 16 -52.42 4.14 21.34
C VAL A 16 -51.14 3.56 20.79
N VAL A 17 -51.27 2.50 19.99
CA VAL A 17 -50.20 2.04 19.11
C VAL A 17 -50.00 3.17 18.11
N ILE A 18 -49.08 4.07 18.42
CA ILE A 18 -48.51 4.97 17.43
C ILE A 18 -47.83 4.05 16.44
N LEU A 19 -48.51 3.79 15.32
CA LEU A 19 -47.91 3.25 14.11
C LEU A 19 -46.97 4.32 13.56
N SER A 20 -45.83 4.47 14.23
CA SER A 20 -44.62 5.02 13.64
C SER A 20 -44.43 4.26 12.35
N GLY A 21 -44.61 4.94 11.23
CA GLY A 21 -44.57 4.33 9.91
C GLY A 21 -43.19 3.73 9.65
N CYS A 22 -43.01 2.47 10.04
CA CYS A 22 -41.99 1.62 9.46
C CYS A 22 -42.36 1.53 7.99
N ASN A 23 -41.72 2.38 7.18
CA ASN A 23 -41.59 2.15 5.75
C ASN A 23 -40.91 0.79 5.63
N ASN A 24 -41.72 -0.26 5.46
CA ASN A 24 -41.26 -1.60 5.18
C ASN A 24 -40.75 -1.63 3.74
N VAL A 25 -39.62 -0.94 3.53
CA VAL A 25 -38.83 -1.03 2.32
C VAL A 25 -38.42 -2.50 2.21
N THR A 26 -38.85 -3.15 1.13
CA THR A 26 -38.51 -4.55 0.90
C THR A 26 -37.02 -4.68 0.61
N PRO A 27 -36.38 -5.83 0.89
CA PRO A 27 -34.95 -6.02 0.64
C PRO A 27 -34.49 -5.71 -0.79
N ALA A 28 -35.33 -5.90 -1.82
CA ALA A 28 -34.98 -5.48 -3.17
C ALA A 28 -34.93 -3.94 -3.31
N LYS A 29 -35.92 -3.25 -2.73
CA LYS A 29 -36.10 -1.80 -2.83
C LYS A 29 -35.09 -1.02 -1.99
N SER A 30 -34.54 -1.59 -0.90
CA SER A 30 -33.51 -0.93 -0.10
C SER A 30 -32.21 -0.77 -0.88
N LYS A 31 -31.81 -1.80 -1.65
CA LYS A 31 -30.65 -1.73 -2.55
C LYS A 31 -30.84 -0.74 -3.69
N GLU A 32 -32.03 -0.69 -4.29
CA GLU A 32 -32.36 0.30 -5.33
C GLU A 32 -32.29 1.74 -4.79
N ASN A 33 -32.90 2.00 -3.63
CA ASN A 33 -32.84 3.29 -2.95
C ASN A 33 -31.38 3.68 -2.61
N ALA A 34 -30.59 2.74 -2.10
CA ALA A 34 -29.18 2.93 -1.78
C ALA A 34 -28.38 3.37 -3.02
N LEU A 35 -28.57 2.71 -4.17
CA LEU A 35 -27.94 3.07 -5.43
C LEU A 35 -28.38 4.47 -5.92
N GLU A 36 -29.64 4.85 -5.71
CA GLU A 36 -30.14 6.19 -6.04
C GLU A 36 -29.54 7.28 -5.13
N TYR A 37 -29.44 7.02 -3.82
CA TYR A 37 -28.80 7.93 -2.87
C TYR A 37 -27.30 8.09 -3.13
N LEU A 38 -26.60 7.00 -3.44
CA LEU A 38 -25.17 7.01 -3.78
C LEU A 38 -24.89 7.89 -5.01
N LYS A 39 -25.69 7.76 -6.07
CA LYS A 39 -25.62 8.62 -7.27
C LYS A 39 -25.88 10.10 -6.98
N LYS A 40 -26.59 10.42 -5.90
CA LYS A 40 -26.87 11.78 -5.43
C LYS A 40 -25.88 12.25 -4.35
N GLN A 41 -24.80 11.49 -4.09
CA GLN A 41 -23.79 11.76 -3.05
C GLN A 41 -24.40 11.86 -1.63
N LYS A 42 -25.50 11.13 -1.38
CA LYS A 42 -26.23 11.13 -0.10
C LYS A 42 -25.82 9.95 0.77
N TYR A 43 -24.54 9.87 1.13
CA TYR A 43 -23.97 8.69 1.78
C TYR A 43 -24.62 8.33 3.12
N THR A 44 -25.01 9.32 3.93
CA THR A 44 -25.77 9.06 5.17
C THR A 44 -27.15 8.45 4.92
N ASP A 45 -27.79 8.72 3.78
CA ASP A 45 -29.07 8.10 3.42
C ASP A 45 -28.86 6.68 2.84
N VAL A 46 -27.72 6.40 2.19
CA VAL A 46 -27.28 5.04 1.82
C VAL A 46 -27.10 4.17 3.06
N MET A 47 -26.34 4.66 4.06
CA MET A 47 -26.13 3.92 5.30
C MET A 47 -27.47 3.65 6.00
N LYS A 48 -28.29 4.68 6.26
CA LYS A 48 -29.61 4.54 6.94
C LYS A 48 -30.56 3.54 6.29
N VAL A 49 -30.59 3.43 4.96
CA VAL A 49 -31.54 2.53 4.27
C VAL A 49 -31.09 1.07 4.27
N LEU A 50 -29.79 0.82 4.45
CA LEU A 50 -29.21 -0.53 4.49
C LEU A 50 -28.95 -1.02 5.93
N ASP A 51 -28.71 -0.10 6.87
CA ASP A 51 -28.30 -0.30 8.27
C ASP A 51 -28.87 -1.58 8.90
N LYS A 52 -30.20 -1.66 9.05
CA LYS A 52 -30.89 -2.79 9.69
C LYS A 52 -30.73 -4.15 9.00
N GLU A 53 -30.32 -4.19 7.74
CA GLU A 53 -30.04 -5.43 7.01
C GLU A 53 -28.57 -5.87 7.15
N VAL A 54 -27.65 -4.93 7.38
CA VAL A 54 -26.20 -5.17 7.33
C VAL A 54 -25.48 -5.05 8.69
N GLU A 55 -26.03 -4.30 9.65
CA GLU A 55 -25.42 -3.96 10.95
C GLU A 55 -24.78 -5.17 11.63
N LYS A 56 -25.53 -6.27 11.79
CA LYS A 56 -25.03 -7.52 12.40
C LYS A 56 -23.77 -8.07 11.70
N TYR A 57 -23.70 -7.97 10.38
CA TYR A 57 -22.58 -8.52 9.61
C TYR A 57 -21.37 -7.60 9.64
N ILE A 58 -21.58 -6.28 9.75
CA ILE A 58 -20.52 -5.29 9.97
C ILE A 58 -19.97 -5.38 11.41
N GLU A 59 -20.83 -5.65 12.40
CA GLU A 59 -20.38 -6.00 13.76
C GLU A 59 -19.51 -7.26 13.74
N MET A 60 -19.93 -8.31 13.01
CA MET A 60 -19.14 -9.54 12.84
C MET A 60 -17.82 -9.33 12.08
N SER A 61 -17.74 -8.35 11.16
CA SER A 61 -16.50 -8.10 10.40
C SER A 61 -15.40 -7.44 11.22
N LYS A 62 -15.73 -6.87 12.38
CA LYS A 62 -14.77 -6.29 13.33
C LYS A 62 -14.01 -7.37 14.13
N ASP A 63 -14.46 -8.62 14.10
CA ASP A 63 -13.77 -9.74 14.74
C ASP A 63 -12.76 -10.37 13.76
N PRO A 64 -11.44 -10.21 13.98
CA PRO A 64 -10.41 -10.71 13.06
C PRO A 64 -10.33 -12.24 13.00
N THR A 65 -11.02 -12.97 13.88
CA THR A 65 -11.13 -14.44 13.80
C THR A 65 -12.13 -14.90 12.75
N VAL A 66 -13.03 -14.01 12.30
CA VAL A 66 -14.15 -14.32 11.40
C VAL A 66 -13.78 -14.01 9.93
N TYR A 67 -12.64 -14.56 9.48
CA TYR A 67 -12.00 -14.22 8.20
C TYR A 67 -12.88 -14.43 6.94
N ASN A 68 -13.97 -15.20 7.04
CA ASN A 68 -14.72 -15.71 5.89
C ASN A 68 -16.26 -15.54 5.95
N TYR A 69 -16.85 -14.83 6.94
CA TYR A 69 -18.33 -14.79 7.07
C TYR A 69 -19.06 -14.39 5.79
N LYS A 70 -18.46 -13.48 4.99
CA LYS A 70 -19.03 -12.94 3.76
C LYS A 70 -19.11 -13.95 2.62
N LEU A 71 -18.33 -15.04 2.65
CA LEU A 71 -18.38 -16.10 1.63
C LEU A 71 -19.74 -16.82 1.63
N ASP A 72 -20.27 -17.12 2.81
CA ASP A 72 -21.50 -17.90 3.00
C ASP A 72 -22.80 -17.07 2.92
N LEU A 73 -22.69 -15.74 2.77
CA LEU A 73 -23.87 -14.86 2.66
C LEU A 73 -24.55 -14.96 1.28
N PRO A 74 -25.87 -14.72 1.20
CA PRO A 74 -26.55 -14.47 -0.07
C PRO A 74 -25.94 -13.27 -0.81
N GLU A 75 -25.81 -13.38 -2.13
CA GLU A 75 -25.17 -12.36 -2.98
C GLU A 75 -25.79 -10.95 -2.84
N ASP A 76 -27.11 -10.86 -2.70
CA ASP A 76 -27.80 -9.59 -2.45
C ASP A 76 -27.35 -8.90 -1.15
N LEU A 77 -27.06 -9.69 -0.12
CA LEU A 77 -26.59 -9.18 1.17
C LEU A 77 -25.12 -8.76 1.11
N LYS A 78 -24.26 -9.47 0.35
CA LYS A 78 -22.87 -9.05 0.09
C LYS A 78 -22.85 -7.66 -0.53
N GLN A 79 -23.60 -7.49 -1.63
CA GLN A 79 -23.71 -6.21 -2.35
C GLN A 79 -24.23 -5.07 -1.46
N LYS A 80 -25.12 -5.34 -0.49
CA LYS A 80 -25.56 -4.34 0.48
C LYS A 80 -24.49 -3.97 1.49
N ILE A 81 -23.74 -4.94 2.01
CA ILE A 81 -22.59 -4.68 2.89
C ILE A 81 -21.55 -3.83 2.14
N ASP A 82 -21.26 -4.16 0.88
CA ASP A 82 -20.32 -3.40 0.05
C ASP A 82 -20.83 -1.97 -0.23
N LEU A 83 -22.11 -1.80 -0.59
CA LEU A 83 -22.70 -0.46 -0.78
C LEU A 83 -22.69 0.38 0.49
N TYR A 84 -22.93 -0.23 1.66
CA TYR A 84 -22.83 0.44 2.96
C TYR A 84 -21.39 0.88 3.23
N ASN A 85 -20.43 -0.05 3.12
CA ASN A 85 -19.01 0.19 3.40
C ASN A 85 -18.41 1.25 2.45
N TYR A 86 -18.75 1.20 1.16
CA TYR A 86 -18.31 2.21 0.20
C TYR A 86 -18.90 3.59 0.51
N ALA A 87 -20.19 3.68 0.86
CA ALA A 87 -20.80 4.95 1.27
C ALA A 87 -20.23 5.47 2.60
N SER A 88 -19.94 4.59 3.56
CA SER A 88 -19.24 4.92 4.81
C SER A 88 -17.86 5.52 4.51
N SER A 89 -17.08 4.88 3.63
CA SER A 89 -15.75 5.37 3.22
C SER A 89 -15.81 6.76 2.57
N LEU A 90 -16.74 6.96 1.63
CA LEU A 90 -16.95 8.27 0.96
C LEU A 90 -17.37 9.36 1.95
N ASN A 91 -18.31 9.04 2.85
CA ASN A 91 -18.75 9.96 3.90
C ASN A 91 -17.60 10.34 4.85
N SER A 92 -16.82 9.37 5.30
CA SER A 92 -15.67 9.61 6.18
C SER A 92 -14.61 10.47 5.48
N LYS A 93 -14.32 10.22 4.19
CA LYS A 93 -13.43 11.07 3.38
C LYS A 93 -13.93 12.52 3.27
N GLU A 94 -15.23 12.74 3.05
CA GLU A 94 -15.80 14.11 2.99
C GLU A 94 -15.70 14.85 4.33
N ASN A 95 -15.66 14.13 5.45
CA ASN A 95 -15.46 14.69 6.79
C ASN A 95 -13.98 14.67 7.23
N GLU A 96 -13.06 14.45 6.29
CA GLU A 96 -11.60 14.35 6.50
C GLU A 96 -11.15 13.24 7.49
N ASP A 97 -12.05 12.32 7.86
CA ASP A 97 -11.73 11.13 8.67
C ASP A 97 -11.22 10.00 7.77
N TYR A 98 -9.98 10.14 7.33
CA TYR A 98 -9.32 9.17 6.47
C TYR A 98 -9.02 7.83 7.15
N THR A 99 -9.04 7.76 8.49
CA THR A 99 -8.87 6.50 9.22
C THR A 99 -10.13 5.65 9.06
N SER A 100 -11.29 6.20 9.45
CA SER A 100 -12.59 5.51 9.26
C SER A 100 -12.90 5.24 7.79
N ALA A 101 -12.40 6.09 6.88
CA ALA A 101 -12.51 5.85 5.45
C ALA A 101 -11.75 4.59 5.00
N LEU A 102 -10.51 4.40 5.45
CA LEU A 102 -9.69 3.23 5.13
C LEU A 102 -10.17 1.97 5.87
N ASP A 103 -10.60 2.08 7.13
CA ASP A 103 -11.22 0.97 7.88
C ASP A 103 -12.46 0.43 7.14
N SER A 104 -13.27 1.33 6.56
CA SER A 104 -14.43 0.96 5.74
C SER A 104 -14.07 0.25 4.43
N LEU A 105 -12.81 0.33 3.96
CA LEU A 105 -12.34 -0.37 2.76
C LEU A 105 -11.77 -1.77 3.03
N GLU A 106 -11.40 -2.12 4.26
CA GLU A 106 -10.66 -3.36 4.58
C GLU A 106 -11.37 -4.65 4.11
N TYR A 107 -12.70 -4.62 4.02
CA TYR A 107 -13.56 -5.74 3.63
C TYR A 107 -14.47 -5.45 2.41
N LEU A 108 -14.18 -4.36 1.67
CA LEU A 108 -14.97 -3.94 0.50
C LEU A 108 -14.57 -4.75 -0.74
N ASP A 109 -15.51 -5.48 -1.32
CA ASP A 109 -15.35 -6.08 -2.65
C ASP A 109 -15.74 -5.05 -3.75
N PRO A 110 -15.16 -5.13 -4.96
CA PRO A 110 -15.56 -4.29 -6.08
C PRO A 110 -17.05 -4.45 -6.41
N ILE A 111 -17.78 -3.33 -6.51
CA ILE A 111 -19.23 -3.31 -6.71
C ILE A 111 -19.53 -3.18 -8.22
N PRO A 112 -20.13 -4.20 -8.88
CA PRO A 112 -20.39 -4.15 -10.32
C PRO A 112 -21.23 -2.93 -10.74
N GLY A 113 -20.70 -2.15 -11.68
CA GLY A 113 -21.34 -0.93 -12.19
C GLY A 113 -21.30 0.28 -11.26
N ILE A 114 -20.56 0.22 -10.14
CA ILE A 114 -20.39 1.31 -9.17
C ILE A 114 -18.91 1.62 -8.94
N ILE A 115 -18.08 0.62 -8.66
CA ILE A 115 -16.63 0.78 -8.54
C ILE A 115 -15.90 -0.50 -8.99
N THR A 116 -15.01 -0.37 -9.98
CA THR A 116 -14.15 -1.46 -10.44
C THR A 116 -13.01 -1.73 -9.45
N LYS A 117 -12.34 -2.88 -9.60
CA LYS A 117 -11.17 -3.23 -8.77
C LYS A 117 -10.04 -2.20 -8.93
N GLU A 118 -9.85 -1.71 -10.16
CA GLU A 118 -8.84 -0.73 -10.53
C GLU A 118 -9.16 0.66 -9.98
N GLU A 119 -10.44 1.04 -9.89
CA GLU A 119 -10.89 2.28 -9.26
C GLU A 119 -10.79 2.21 -7.74
N LEU A 120 -11.18 1.08 -7.14
CA LEU A 120 -11.07 0.83 -5.70
C LEU A 120 -9.62 0.92 -5.23
N ALA A 121 -8.68 0.27 -5.93
CA ALA A 121 -7.26 0.35 -5.61
C ALA A 121 -6.69 1.78 -5.75
N LYS A 122 -7.19 2.59 -6.71
CA LYS A 122 -6.80 4.00 -6.84
C LYS A 122 -7.35 4.85 -5.69
N TYR A 123 -8.57 4.58 -5.26
CA TYR A 123 -9.24 5.27 -4.16
C TYR A 123 -8.55 4.98 -2.81
N GLU A 124 -8.20 3.72 -2.55
CA GLU A 124 -7.39 3.31 -1.40
C GLU A 124 -6.02 4.00 -1.38
N GLN A 125 -5.32 4.05 -2.54
CA GLN A 125 -4.06 4.78 -2.68
C GLN A 125 -4.18 6.30 -2.48
N GLU A 126 -5.33 6.90 -2.81
CA GLU A 126 -5.60 8.32 -2.54
C GLU A 126 -5.72 8.56 -1.03
N LEU A 127 -6.52 7.72 -0.34
CA LEU A 127 -6.70 7.80 1.10
C LEU A 127 -5.40 7.57 1.88
N HIS A 128 -4.54 6.62 1.46
CA HIS A 128 -3.22 6.44 2.08
C HIS A 128 -2.29 7.66 1.92
N LYS A 129 -2.40 8.43 0.83
CA LYS A 129 -1.64 9.68 0.67
C LYS A 129 -2.14 10.78 1.61
N LEU A 130 -3.46 10.79 1.89
CA LEU A 130 -4.09 11.71 2.83
C LEU A 130 -3.84 11.31 4.29
N ASN A 131 -3.66 10.02 4.57
CA ASN A 131 -3.32 9.46 5.88
C ASN A 131 -2.11 8.51 5.82
N PRO A 132 -0.88 9.04 5.63
CA PRO A 132 0.33 8.22 5.52
C PRO A 132 0.73 7.52 6.83
N LYS A 133 0.03 7.79 7.94
CA LYS A 133 0.20 7.09 9.22
C LYS A 133 -0.76 5.92 9.40
N TYR A 134 -1.68 5.69 8.45
CA TYR A 134 -2.57 4.54 8.48
C TYR A 134 -1.78 3.27 8.10
N LEU A 135 -1.31 2.56 9.13
CA LEU A 135 -0.88 1.17 8.98
C LEU A 135 -2.13 0.29 8.97
N SER A 136 -2.36 -0.46 7.89
CA SER A 136 -3.42 -1.48 7.90
C SER A 136 -3.11 -2.54 8.97
N PHE A 137 -4.09 -2.83 9.83
CA PHE A 137 -3.88 -3.63 11.05
C PHE A 137 -3.32 -5.04 10.80
N LYS A 138 -3.51 -5.56 9.58
CA LYS A 138 -2.99 -6.83 9.06
C LYS A 138 -1.48 -7.05 9.27
N GLN A 139 -0.68 -5.99 9.36
CA GLN A 139 0.78 -6.09 9.48
C GLN A 139 1.26 -6.53 10.87
N ARG A 140 0.47 -6.28 11.94
CA ARG A 140 0.84 -6.74 13.29
C ARG A 140 0.60 -8.24 13.51
N ALA A 141 -0.22 -8.89 12.68
CA ALA A 141 -0.57 -10.30 12.82
C ALA A 141 0.47 -11.25 12.21
N ASN A 142 1.14 -10.85 11.11
CA ASN A 142 1.93 -11.77 10.28
C ASN A 142 3.45 -11.57 10.37
N GLY A 143 3.95 -10.55 11.08
CA GLY A 143 5.39 -10.35 11.32
C GLY A 143 6.23 -9.88 10.13
N GLU A 144 5.63 -9.74 8.94
CA GLU A 144 6.29 -9.15 7.77
C GLU A 144 6.33 -7.61 7.88
N VAL A 145 7.52 -7.04 7.82
CA VAL A 145 7.72 -5.59 7.80
C VAL A 145 7.26 -5.03 6.46
N TYR A 146 6.13 -4.33 6.46
CA TYR A 146 5.68 -3.56 5.31
C TYR A 146 6.55 -2.31 5.16
N GLU A 147 7.34 -2.28 4.09
CA GLU A 147 8.03 -1.08 3.64
C GLU A 147 7.02 -0.25 2.83
N ASP A 148 6.58 0.90 3.38
CA ASP A 148 5.58 1.80 2.78
C ASP A 148 5.91 2.04 1.29
N PRO A 149 4.98 1.84 0.34
CA PRO A 149 5.21 2.10 -1.08
C PRO A 149 5.74 3.49 -1.38
N ILE A 150 5.36 4.52 -0.60
CA ILE A 150 5.88 5.89 -0.76
C ILE A 150 7.33 5.97 -0.27
N GLU A 151 7.63 5.48 0.94
CA GLU A 151 8.99 5.43 1.48
C GLU A 151 9.94 4.53 0.65
N LYS A 152 9.45 3.39 0.17
CA LYS A 152 10.13 2.48 -0.75
C LYS A 152 10.41 3.14 -2.10
N GLN A 153 9.42 3.83 -2.67
CA GLN A 153 9.60 4.58 -3.92
C GLN A 153 10.63 5.72 -3.74
N LYS A 154 10.51 6.48 -2.65
CA LYS A 154 11.47 7.53 -2.28
C LYS A 154 12.89 6.97 -2.15
N LYS A 155 13.07 5.84 -1.47
CA LYS A 155 14.35 5.13 -1.32
C LYS A 155 14.91 4.64 -2.66
N ILE A 156 14.05 4.16 -3.56
CA ILE A 156 14.43 3.80 -4.95
C ILE A 156 14.88 5.04 -5.73
N ASP A 157 14.21 6.17 -5.60
CA ASP A 157 14.55 7.40 -6.33
C ASP A 157 15.78 8.11 -5.77
N GLU A 158 16.00 8.05 -4.45
CA GLU A 158 17.26 8.46 -3.80
C GLU A 158 18.45 7.61 -4.30
N LEU A 159 18.26 6.29 -4.45
CA LEU A 159 19.28 5.39 -5.02
C LEU A 159 19.60 5.73 -6.48
N LYS A 160 18.57 5.90 -7.34
CA LYS A 160 18.76 6.30 -8.74
C LYS A 160 19.51 7.64 -8.86
N LEU A 161 19.11 8.64 -8.07
CA LEU A 161 19.75 9.96 -8.06
C LEU A 161 21.23 9.87 -7.64
N LYS A 162 21.55 8.95 -6.72
CA LYS A 162 22.94 8.68 -6.33
C LYS A 162 23.72 8.01 -7.46
N GLU A 163 23.18 6.95 -8.08
CA GLU A 163 23.80 6.24 -9.20
C GLU A 163 24.05 7.15 -10.43
N GLU A 164 23.13 8.10 -10.68
CA GLU A 164 23.24 9.08 -11.76
C GLU A 164 24.36 10.10 -11.48
N LYS A 165 24.44 10.65 -10.26
CA LYS A 165 25.57 11.52 -9.86
C LYS A 165 26.92 10.82 -9.97
N GLU A 166 27.02 9.59 -9.46
CA GLU A 166 28.26 8.80 -9.58
C GLU A 166 28.59 8.48 -11.06
N ARG A 167 27.58 8.32 -11.93
CA ARG A 167 27.78 8.15 -13.38
C ARG A 167 28.31 9.44 -14.02
N GLU A 168 27.74 10.59 -13.70
CA GLU A 168 28.24 11.88 -14.19
C GLU A 168 29.68 12.14 -13.77
N GLU A 169 30.03 11.84 -12.51
CA GLU A 169 31.39 11.98 -12.00
C GLU A 169 32.37 11.06 -12.74
N ARG A 170 32.01 9.80 -12.98
CA ARG A 170 32.81 8.87 -13.82
C ARG A 170 32.98 9.37 -15.25
N VAL A 171 31.94 9.94 -15.86
CA VAL A 171 32.01 10.51 -17.22
C VAL A 171 32.88 11.78 -17.26
N LYS A 172 32.77 12.66 -16.26
CA LYS A 172 33.65 13.84 -16.11
C LYS A 172 35.11 13.42 -15.97
N ALA A 173 35.41 12.47 -15.08
CA ALA A 173 36.75 11.94 -14.87
C ALA A 173 37.35 11.29 -16.14
N SER A 174 36.54 10.55 -16.91
CA SER A 174 36.98 10.00 -18.21
C SER A 174 37.30 11.11 -19.22
N ASN A 175 36.41 12.09 -19.38
CA ASN A 175 36.58 13.22 -20.30
C ASN A 175 37.77 14.14 -19.94
N GLU A 176 38.19 14.15 -18.66
CA GLU A 176 39.39 14.84 -18.21
C GLU A 176 40.66 14.01 -18.44
N ALA A 177 40.61 12.69 -18.25
CA ALA A 177 41.70 11.77 -18.59
C ALA A 177 42.02 11.78 -20.09
N ASP A 178 41.00 11.80 -20.96
CA ASP A 178 41.15 11.91 -22.41
C ASP A 178 41.84 13.22 -22.86
N LYS A 179 41.84 14.27 -22.03
CA LYS A 179 42.49 15.56 -22.31
C LYS A 179 43.94 15.65 -21.83
N ASN A 180 44.40 14.72 -21.00
CA ASN A 180 45.77 14.72 -20.49
C ASN A 180 46.28 13.26 -20.35
N PRO A 181 46.86 12.68 -21.41
CA PRO A 181 47.24 11.26 -21.42
C PRO A 181 48.33 10.95 -20.38
N TYR A 182 47.94 10.29 -19.29
CA TYR A 182 48.85 9.84 -18.23
C TYR A 182 49.13 8.33 -18.31
N SER A 183 50.34 7.93 -17.92
CA SER A 183 50.68 6.52 -17.65
C SER A 183 50.11 6.10 -16.29
N PRO A 184 49.75 4.81 -16.08
CA PRO A 184 49.31 4.33 -14.78
C PRO A 184 50.38 4.58 -13.71
N GLN A 185 49.94 4.83 -12.47
CA GLN A 185 50.81 5.09 -11.32
C GLN A 185 50.38 4.25 -10.11
N ILE A 186 51.35 3.86 -9.29
CA ILE A 186 51.10 3.15 -8.03
C ILE A 186 50.15 3.98 -7.14
N GLY A 187 49.14 3.33 -6.57
CA GLY A 187 48.05 3.94 -5.80
C GLY A 187 46.76 4.18 -6.59
N MET A 188 46.76 4.06 -7.93
CA MET A 188 45.55 4.21 -8.74
C MET A 188 44.55 3.06 -8.53
N THR A 189 43.25 3.37 -8.60
CA THR A 189 42.19 2.35 -8.69
C THR A 189 42.16 1.72 -10.08
N LYS A 190 41.51 0.56 -10.20
CA LYS A 190 41.26 -0.09 -11.49
C LYS A 190 40.59 0.82 -12.53
N ASP A 191 39.62 1.65 -12.11
CA ASP A 191 38.92 2.55 -13.03
C ASP A 191 39.82 3.70 -13.52
N GLN A 192 40.70 4.22 -12.66
CA GLN A 192 41.73 5.18 -13.04
C GLN A 192 42.75 4.57 -14.03
N VAL A 193 43.17 3.32 -13.80
CA VAL A 193 44.05 2.62 -14.76
C VAL A 193 43.36 2.38 -16.10
N LEU A 194 42.07 2.05 -16.10
CA LEU A 194 41.28 1.88 -17.34
C LEU A 194 41.11 3.19 -18.12
N ALA A 195 41.15 4.34 -17.45
CA ALA A 195 41.16 5.67 -18.05
C ALA A 195 42.58 6.20 -18.40
N SER A 196 43.64 5.47 -18.04
CA SER A 196 45.02 5.81 -18.40
C SER A 196 45.37 5.41 -19.83
N THR A 197 46.53 5.88 -20.32
CA THR A 197 47.08 5.50 -21.65
C THR A 197 47.28 4.00 -21.87
N TRP A 198 47.30 3.18 -20.81
CA TRP A 198 47.38 1.71 -20.96
C TRP A 198 46.01 1.09 -21.25
N GLY A 199 44.91 1.70 -20.78
CA GLY A 199 43.54 1.26 -21.05
C GLY A 199 43.20 -0.15 -20.54
N LYS A 200 42.42 -0.90 -21.30
CA LYS A 200 41.98 -2.26 -20.96
C LYS A 200 43.11 -3.30 -21.14
N PRO A 201 43.37 -4.18 -20.16
CA PRO A 201 44.33 -5.27 -20.31
C PRO A 201 43.82 -6.34 -21.29
N LYS A 202 44.75 -7.16 -21.80
CA LYS A 202 44.42 -8.33 -22.62
C LYS A 202 43.86 -9.48 -21.78
N ASN A 203 44.55 -9.81 -20.68
CA ASN A 203 44.14 -10.84 -19.72
C ASN A 203 44.20 -10.30 -18.28
N ILE A 204 43.37 -10.88 -17.40
CA ILE A 204 43.37 -10.61 -15.95
C ILE A 204 43.46 -11.94 -15.21
N ASN A 205 44.52 -12.14 -14.42
CA ASN A 205 44.66 -13.25 -13.50
C ASN A 205 44.23 -12.77 -12.10
N ARG A 206 43.27 -13.43 -11.45
CA ARG A 206 42.74 -13.03 -10.13
C ARG A 206 42.92 -14.15 -9.10
N THR A 207 43.46 -13.80 -7.95
CA THR A 207 43.53 -14.64 -6.75
C THR A 207 42.77 -13.96 -5.61
N LYS A 208 41.88 -14.67 -4.92
CA LYS A 208 41.14 -14.14 -3.77
C LYS A 208 41.43 -14.99 -2.53
N THR A 209 41.85 -14.35 -1.46
CA THR A 209 42.06 -14.96 -0.13
C THR A 209 40.96 -14.48 0.83
N ALA A 210 41.04 -14.90 2.10
CA ALA A 210 40.10 -14.46 3.14
C ALA A 210 40.17 -12.95 3.44
N THR A 211 41.29 -12.29 3.18
CA THR A 211 41.58 -10.90 3.58
C THR A 211 42.02 -9.98 2.43
N LEU A 212 42.39 -10.56 1.27
CA LEU A 212 42.99 -9.83 0.15
C LEU A 212 42.51 -10.38 -1.19
N THR A 213 42.20 -9.49 -2.14
CA THR A 213 42.06 -9.84 -3.56
C THR A 213 43.27 -9.31 -4.32
N HIS A 214 44.06 -10.20 -4.90
CA HIS A 214 45.21 -9.88 -5.73
C HIS A 214 44.86 -10.07 -7.22
N GLU A 215 45.20 -9.12 -8.08
CA GLU A 215 44.95 -9.19 -9.52
C GLU A 215 46.19 -8.80 -10.33
N GLN A 216 46.59 -9.62 -11.30
CA GLN A 216 47.61 -9.28 -12.29
C GLN A 216 46.93 -9.01 -13.64
N TRP A 217 47.16 -7.83 -14.19
CA TRP A 217 46.64 -7.37 -15.48
C TRP A 217 47.76 -7.41 -16.52
N VAL A 218 47.52 -8.09 -17.65
CA VAL A 218 48.52 -8.39 -18.68
C VAL A 218 48.23 -7.57 -19.94
N TYR A 219 49.19 -6.74 -20.39
CA TYR A 219 49.06 -5.92 -21.60
C TYR A 219 49.88 -6.44 -22.79
N GLY A 220 50.86 -7.31 -22.52
CA GLY A 220 51.79 -7.85 -23.51
C GLY A 220 53.04 -6.97 -23.70
N SER A 221 54.00 -7.46 -24.48
CA SER A 221 55.37 -6.91 -24.54
C SER A 221 56.01 -6.83 -23.14
N ASN A 222 55.84 -7.87 -22.33
CA ASN A 222 56.30 -7.98 -20.94
C ASN A 222 55.77 -6.91 -19.96
N ARG A 223 54.68 -6.22 -20.31
CA ARG A 223 54.02 -5.23 -19.44
C ARG A 223 52.90 -5.81 -18.59
N TYR A 224 52.96 -5.56 -17.29
CA TYR A 224 52.05 -6.06 -16.25
C TYR A 224 51.75 -4.99 -15.21
N LEU A 225 50.52 -5.02 -14.67
CA LEU A 225 50.10 -4.23 -13.51
C LEU A 225 49.59 -5.19 -12.43
N TYR A 226 49.93 -4.96 -11.17
CA TYR A 226 49.51 -5.78 -10.02
C TYR A 226 48.66 -4.94 -9.07
N PHE A 227 47.52 -5.49 -8.64
CA PHE A 227 46.57 -4.81 -7.77
C PHE A 227 46.31 -5.60 -6.50
N ASP A 228 46.23 -4.89 -5.39
CA ASP A 228 45.83 -5.41 -4.08
C ASP A 228 44.55 -4.70 -3.63
N ASN A 229 43.49 -5.47 -3.39
CA ASN A 229 42.13 -4.98 -3.10
C ASN A 229 41.60 -3.92 -4.09
N GLY A 230 42.09 -3.95 -5.34
CA GLY A 230 41.69 -3.04 -6.41
C GLY A 230 42.51 -1.75 -6.54
N ILE A 231 43.59 -1.61 -5.75
CA ILE A 231 44.57 -0.53 -5.83
C ILE A 231 45.86 -1.04 -6.49
N LEU A 232 46.40 -0.31 -7.46
CA LEU A 232 47.64 -0.64 -8.17
C LEU A 232 48.85 -0.56 -7.24
N THR A 233 49.51 -1.69 -6.97
CA THR A 233 50.67 -1.79 -6.06
C THR A 233 52.00 -1.94 -6.78
N THR A 234 52.03 -2.55 -7.98
CA THR A 234 53.27 -2.72 -8.76
C THR A 234 53.04 -2.52 -10.25
N ILE A 235 53.99 -1.86 -10.91
CA ILE A 235 54.10 -1.73 -12.36
C ILE A 235 55.35 -2.51 -12.80
N GLN A 236 55.25 -3.25 -13.90
CA GLN A 236 56.37 -3.94 -14.53
C GLN A 236 56.29 -3.68 -16.04
N ASP A 237 57.33 -3.10 -16.61
CA ASP A 237 57.45 -2.71 -18.02
C ASP A 237 58.88 -2.80 -18.59
#